data_AF-A0A662JDS9-F1
#
_entry.id   AF-A0A662JDS9-F1
#
_cell.length_a   1.000
_cell.length_b   1.000
_cell.length_c   1.000
_cell.angle_alpha   90.00
_cell.angle_beta   90.00
_cell.angle_gamma   90.00
#
_symmetry.space_group_name_H-M   'P 1'
#
loop_
_entity.id
_entity.type
_entity.pdbx_description
1 polymer ?
#
loop_
_entity_poly.entity_id
_entity_poly.type
_entity_poly.pdbx_seq_one_letter_code
_entity_poly.pdbx_strand_id
1 'polypeptide(L)'
;MARALYRVNRRDEEKEVELYFEGATVTFEQVKEALSEVKEFFDEGYRVRIKGYLSRRSEALEAFMFAVEFLGFKERLMFEERARYHKAERRTLKGRVVELSRRGLTVKEIASEVKVPLKTIYRWLKEERMKAT
;
A
#
# COMPACT_ATOMS: atom_id res chain seq x y z
N MET A 1 -11.35 16.50 16.85
CA MET A 1 -10.19 15.62 17.13
C MET A 1 -9.81 14.91 15.84
N ALA A 2 -8.59 15.12 15.35
CA ALA A 2 -8.15 14.50 14.10
C ALA A 2 -8.08 12.98 14.28
N ARG A 3 -8.71 12.25 13.36
CA ARG A 3 -8.68 10.78 13.32
C ARG A 3 -7.23 10.33 13.16
N ALA A 4 -6.75 9.44 14.02
CA ALA A 4 -5.40 8.89 13.90
C ALA A 4 -5.23 8.32 12.48
N LEU A 5 -4.26 8.86 11.74
CA LEU A 5 -4.02 8.55 10.34
C LEU A 5 -3.12 7.32 10.16
N TYR A 6 -3.00 6.51 11.21
CA TYR A 6 -2.34 5.21 11.20
C TYR A 6 -3.01 4.28 12.22
N ARG A 7 -2.74 2.97 12.12
CA ARG A 7 -3.21 1.95 13.06
C ARG A 7 -2.06 1.04 13.45
N VAL A 8 -2.04 0.62 14.70
CA VAL A 8 -1.11 -0.38 15.22
C VAL A 8 -1.90 -1.66 15.53
N ASN A 9 -1.43 -2.79 15.03
CA ASN A 9 -2.01 -4.10 15.30
C ASN A 9 -0.93 -5.01 15.87
N ARG A 10 -1.13 -5.46 17.11
CA ARG A 10 -0.16 -6.27 17.86
C ARG A 10 -0.47 -7.76 17.66
N ARG A 11 0.57 -8.54 17.34
CA ARG A 11 0.53 -9.99 17.19
C ARG A 11 1.55 -10.62 18.13
N ASP A 12 1.12 -10.83 19.36
CA ASP A 12 1.99 -11.32 20.45
C ASP A 12 2.60 -12.68 20.16
N GLU A 13 1.81 -13.60 19.62
CA GLU A 13 2.26 -14.96 19.29
C GLU A 13 3.41 -14.99 18.28
N GLU A 14 3.47 -13.99 17.38
CA GLU A 14 4.48 -13.88 16.32
C GLU A 14 5.66 -12.96 16.69
N LYS A 15 5.60 -12.33 17.87
CA LYS A 15 6.42 -11.15 18.25
C LYS A 15 6.45 -10.12 17.11
N GLU A 16 5.28 -9.77 16.59
CA GLU A 16 5.14 -8.83 15.48
C GLU A 16 4.16 -7.70 15.80
N VAL A 17 4.47 -6.50 15.32
CA VAL A 17 3.59 -5.33 15.36
C VAL A 17 3.41 -4.82 13.93
N GLU A 18 2.17 -4.75 13.46
CA GLU A 18 1.83 -4.22 12.14
C GLU A 18 1.43 -2.74 12.26
N LEU A 19 2.21 -1.87 11.63
CA LEU A 19 1.93 -0.45 11.48
C LEU A 19 1.25 -0.21 10.14
N TYR A 20 0.01 0.26 10.14
CA TYR A 20 -0.74 0.57 8.93
C TYR A 20 -0.95 2.07 8.78
N PHE A 21 -0.30 2.71 7.80
CA PHE A 21 -0.55 4.11 7.49
C PHE A 21 -1.78 4.27 6.60
N GLU A 22 -2.74 5.11 7.02
CA GLU A 22 -3.91 5.45 6.21
C GLU A 22 -3.56 6.57 5.23
N GLY A 23 -3.79 6.32 3.93
CA GLY A 23 -3.60 7.31 2.86
C GLY A 23 -2.46 6.99 1.89
N ALA A 24 -2.34 7.81 0.84
CA ALA A 24 -1.33 7.66 -0.20
C ALA A 24 -0.02 8.42 0.11
N THR A 25 -0.04 9.29 1.12
CA THR A 25 1.07 10.13 1.54
C THR A 25 1.22 10.05 3.05
N VAL A 26 2.43 9.79 3.52
CA VAL A 26 2.79 9.76 4.93
C VAL A 26 3.50 11.05 5.28
N THR A 27 2.98 11.77 6.28
CA THR A 27 3.56 13.00 6.82
C THR A 27 4.58 12.69 7.92
N PHE A 28 5.45 13.67 8.21
CA PHE A 28 6.42 13.54 9.30
C PHE A 28 5.75 13.33 10.66
N GLU A 29 4.66 14.04 10.97
CA GLU A 29 4.01 13.91 12.28
C GLU A 29 3.45 12.50 12.49
N GLN A 30 2.84 11.91 11.46
CA GLN A 30 2.39 10.50 11.52
C GLN A 30 3.55 9.54 11.77
N VAL A 31 4.70 9.77 11.13
CA VAL A 31 5.91 8.96 11.31
C VAL A 31 6.46 9.10 12.72
N LYS A 32 6.51 10.32 13.25
CA LYS A 32 7.00 10.62 14.59
C LYS A 32 6.13 9.97 15.65
N GLU A 33 4.81 10.13 15.56
CA GLU A 33 3.86 9.48 16.47
C GLU A 33 4.00 7.95 16.42
N ALA A 34 4.01 7.38 15.21
CA ALA A 34 4.19 5.94 15.02
C ALA A 34 5.52 5.42 15.58
N LEU A 35 6.64 6.13 15.36
CA LEU A 35 7.96 5.77 15.92
C LEU A 35 7.95 5.78 17.45
N SER A 36 7.37 6.82 18.05
CA SER A 36 7.28 6.92 19.51
C SER A 36 6.48 5.76 20.09
N GLU A 37 5.38 5.37 19.44
CA GLU A 37 4.54 4.26 19.89
C GLU A 37 5.23 2.90 19.70
N VAL A 38 5.97 2.68 18.60
CA VAL A 38 6.59 1.37 18.35
C VAL A 38 7.97 1.16 18.95
N LYS A 39 8.57 2.21 19.53
CA LYS A 39 9.88 2.13 20.17
C LYS A 39 9.91 1.05 21.26
N GLU A 40 8.90 1.03 22.14
CA GLU A 40 8.84 0.06 23.24
C GLU A 40 8.82 -1.38 22.73
N PHE A 41 8.14 -1.64 21.60
CA PHE A 41 8.13 -2.96 20.97
C PHE A 41 9.49 -3.37 20.41
N PHE A 42 10.26 -2.43 19.85
CA PHE A 42 11.64 -2.72 19.43
C PHE A 42 12.51 -3.12 20.61
N ASP A 43 12.39 -2.43 21.75
CA ASP A 43 13.12 -2.71 22.98
C ASP A 43 12.74 -4.11 23.54
N GLU A 44 11.46 -4.49 23.45
CA GLU A 44 10.96 -5.82 23.81
C GLU A 44 11.30 -6.93 22.80
N GLY A 45 11.95 -6.61 21.69
CA GLY A 45 12.39 -7.57 20.68
C GLY A 45 11.31 -8.00 19.69
N TYR A 46 10.25 -7.21 19.51
CA TYR A 46 9.28 -7.41 18.43
C TYR A 46 9.87 -6.99 17.09
N ARG A 47 9.32 -7.58 16.03
CA ARG A 47 9.48 -7.10 14.66
C ARG A 47 8.35 -6.14 14.31
N VAL A 48 8.67 -5.04 13.65
CA VAL A 48 7.70 -4.04 13.20
C VAL A 48 7.53 -4.16 11.70
N ARG A 49 6.31 -4.40 11.24
CA ARG A 49 5.95 -4.47 9.82
C ARG A 49 5.13 -3.26 9.42
N ILE A 50 5.69 -2.42 8.55
CA ILE A 50 4.99 -1.29 7.95
C ILE A 50 4.20 -1.76 6.75
N LYS A 51 2.88 -1.48 6.75
CA LYS A 51 1.94 -1.79 5.66
C LYS A 51 1.25 -0.52 5.18
N GLY A 52 0.95 -0.45 3.89
CA GLY A 52 0.06 0.58 3.36
C GLY A 52 0.07 0.70 1.84
N TYR A 53 -0.73 1.64 1.33
CA TYR A 53 -0.70 2.04 -0.08
C TYR A 53 0.41 3.08 -0.32
N LEU A 54 1.62 2.74 0.13
CA LEU A 54 2.80 3.59 0.20
C LEU A 54 3.57 3.55 -1.12
N SER A 55 2.88 3.93 -2.21
CA SER A 55 3.36 3.78 -3.59
C SER A 55 4.55 4.67 -3.99
N ARG A 56 5.05 5.48 -3.05
CA ARG A 56 6.23 6.34 -3.19
C ARG A 56 6.98 6.29 -1.86
N ARG A 57 8.31 6.15 -1.93
CA ARG A 57 9.20 6.44 -0.80
C ARG A 57 9.01 7.92 -0.43
N SER A 58 8.12 8.21 0.52
CA SER A 58 8.01 9.57 1.04
C SER A 58 9.26 9.86 1.86
N GLU A 59 9.77 11.08 1.80
CA GLU A 59 10.92 11.49 2.62
C GLU A 59 10.68 11.20 4.12
N ALA A 60 9.43 11.34 4.58
CA ALA A 60 9.05 10.98 5.95
C ALA A 60 9.21 9.48 6.23
N LEU A 61 8.85 8.60 5.30
CA LEU A 61 9.05 7.17 5.45
C LEU A 61 10.53 6.78 5.35
N GLU A 62 11.29 7.44 4.47
CA GLU A 62 12.74 7.26 4.41
C GLU A 62 13.41 7.69 5.72
N ALA A 63 12.98 8.82 6.30
CA ALA A 63 13.43 9.27 7.62
C ALA A 63 13.05 8.28 8.74
N PHE A 64 11.85 7.68 8.68
CA PHE A 64 11.46 6.60 9.60
C PHE A 64 12.43 5.42 9.48
N MET A 65 12.64 4.91 8.26
CA MET A 65 13.50 3.75 8.02
C MET A 65 14.94 4.03 8.45
N PHE A 66 15.45 5.24 8.14
CA PHE A 66 16.76 5.69 8.56
C PHE A 66 16.87 5.75 10.09
N ALA A 67 15.88 6.30 10.80
CA ALA A 67 15.89 6.37 12.25
C ALA A 67 15.92 4.97 12.89
N VAL A 68 15.11 4.03 12.39
CA VAL A 68 15.09 2.64 12.88
C VAL A 68 16.41 1.93 12.61
N GLU A 69 17.01 2.14 11.43
CA GLU A 69 18.34 1.61 11.09
C GLU A 69 19.43 2.22 11.99
N PHE A 70 19.40 3.54 12.20
CA PHE A 70 20.33 4.26 13.06
C PHE A 70 20.27 3.77 14.52
N LEU A 71 19.09 3.39 15.00
CA LEU A 71 18.88 2.80 16.32
C LEU A 71 19.28 1.30 16.40
N GLY A 72 19.77 0.70 15.31
CA GLY A 72 20.23 -0.68 15.28
C GLY A 72 19.11 -1.72 15.13
N PHE A 73 17.90 -1.30 14.79
CA PHE A 73 16.73 -2.17 14.67
C PHE A 73 16.39 -2.59 13.24
N LYS A 74 17.33 -2.41 12.28
CA LYS A 74 17.13 -2.67 10.86
C LYS A 74 16.55 -4.07 10.56
N GLU A 75 17.12 -5.11 11.16
CA GLU A 75 16.68 -6.51 10.97
C GLU A 75 15.28 -6.80 11.56
N ARG A 76 14.76 -5.88 12.38
CA ARG A 76 13.43 -5.97 12.98
C ARG A 76 12.40 -5.17 12.19
N LEU A 77 12.79 -4.48 11.13
CA LEU A 77 11.89 -3.68 10.29
C LEU A 77 11.55 -4.40 8.99
N MET A 78 10.25 -4.57 8.72
CA MET A 78 9.75 -5.08 7.44
C MET A 78 8.86 -4.05 6.76
N PHE A 79 9.00 -3.91 5.44
CA PHE A 79 8.16 -3.03 4.62
C PHE A 79 7.35 -3.82 3.60
N GLU A 80 6.04 -3.61 3.57
CA GLU A 80 5.12 -4.28 2.64
C GLU A 80 4.26 -3.26 1.87
N GLU A 81 4.52 -3.11 0.57
CA GLU A 81 3.68 -2.31 -0.33
C GLU A 81 2.43 -3.09 -0.74
N ARG A 82 1.24 -2.56 -0.45
CA ARG A 82 -0.03 -3.21 -0.82
C ARG A 82 -0.51 -2.89 -2.24
N ALA A 83 0.13 -1.96 -2.93
CA ALA A 83 -0.24 -1.63 -4.30
C ALA A 83 0.28 -2.71 -5.25
N ARG A 84 -0.63 -3.55 -5.77
CA ARG A 84 -0.28 -4.62 -6.73
C ARG A 84 0.28 -4.11 -8.07
N TYR A 85 -0.03 -2.87 -8.43
CA TYR A 85 0.42 -2.21 -9.66
C TYR A 85 0.73 -0.75 -9.38
N HIS A 86 1.82 -0.23 -9.93
CA HIS A 86 2.11 1.21 -9.86
C HIS A 86 1.06 2.02 -10.66
N LYS A 87 0.89 3.30 -10.33
CA LYS A 87 -0.11 4.18 -10.98
C LYS A 87 0.05 4.24 -12.51
N ALA A 88 1.29 4.26 -13.01
CA ALA A 88 1.59 4.28 -14.44
C ALA A 88 1.17 2.97 -15.11
N GLU A 89 1.61 1.83 -14.55
CA GLU A 89 1.25 0.50 -15.03
C GLU A 89 -0.27 0.28 -15.02
N ARG A 90 -0.95 0.73 -13.96
CA ARG A 90 -2.41 0.67 -13.84
C ARG A 90 -3.11 1.44 -14.97
N ARG A 91 -2.56 2.58 -15.40
CA ARG A 91 -3.11 3.36 -16.53
C ARG A 91 -2.95 2.58 -17.83
N THR A 92 -1.77 2.01 -18.07
CA THR A 92 -1.50 1.17 -19.25
C THR A 92 -2.42 -0.04 -19.30
N LEU A 93 -2.55 -0.78 -18.20
CA LEU A 93 -3.45 -1.93 -18.08
C LEU A 93 -4.91 -1.53 -18.30
N LYS A 94 -5.35 -0.39 -17.74
CA LYS A 94 -6.71 0.12 -17.98
C LYS A 94 -6.93 0.44 -19.45
N GLY A 95 -5.98 1.09 -20.12
CA GLY A 95 -6.06 1.38 -21.56
C GLY A 95 -6.23 0.11 -22.39
N ARG A 96 -5.40 -0.91 -22.14
CA ARG A 96 -5.48 -2.21 -22.82
C ARG A 96 -6.81 -2.92 -22.56
N VAL A 97 -7.33 -2.89 -21.33
CA VAL A 97 -8.65 -3.44 -21.00
C VAL A 97 -9.78 -2.77 -21.81
N VAL A 98 -9.73 -1.44 -21.94
CA VAL A 98 -10.74 -0.70 -22.73
C VAL A 98 -10.63 -1.04 -24.21
N GLU A 99 -9.42 -1.12 -24.75
CA GLU A 99 -9.18 -1.50 -26.15
C GLU A 99 -9.72 -2.90 -26.46
N LEU A 100 -9.38 -3.90 -25.66
CA LEU A 100 -9.86 -5.27 -25.83
C LEU A 100 -11.39 -5.36 -25.72
N SER A 101 -12.00 -4.60 -24.81
CA SER A 101 -13.45 -4.52 -24.70
C SER A 101 -14.09 -3.89 -25.94
N ARG A 102 -13.46 -2.87 -26.55
CA ARG A 102 -13.94 -2.26 -27.81
C ARG A 102 -13.81 -3.22 -29.00
N ARG A 103 -12.85 -4.15 -28.94
CA ARG A 103 -12.70 -5.25 -29.91
C ARG A 103 -13.72 -6.39 -29.70
N GLY A 104 -14.60 -6.28 -28.70
CA GLY A 104 -15.68 -7.23 -28.46
C GLY A 104 -15.33 -8.40 -27.54
N LEU A 105 -14.12 -8.42 -26.93
CA LEU A 105 -13.75 -9.49 -26.01
C LEU A 105 -14.59 -9.43 -24.73
N THR A 106 -14.91 -10.60 -24.20
CA THR A 106 -15.59 -10.75 -22.91
C THR A 106 -14.66 -10.42 -21.75
N VAL A 107 -15.24 -10.02 -20.61
CA VAL A 107 -14.48 -9.70 -19.40
C VAL A 107 -13.62 -10.88 -18.91
N LYS A 108 -14.04 -12.12 -19.17
CA LYS A 108 -13.26 -13.32 -18.84
C LYS A 108 -12.02 -13.47 -19.71
N GLU A 109 -12.15 -13.27 -21.02
CA GLU A 109 -11.02 -13.32 -21.96
C GLU A 109 -10.01 -12.20 -21.66
N ILE A 110 -10.51 -10.99 -21.40
CA ILE A 110 -9.68 -9.86 -21.00
C ILE A 110 -8.92 -10.18 -19.70
N ALA A 111 -9.58 -10.76 -18.70
CA ALA A 111 -8.93 -11.10 -17.43
C ALA A 111 -7.80 -12.12 -17.60
N SER A 112 -8.00 -13.11 -18.46
CA SER A 112 -6.96 -14.09 -18.81
C SER A 112 -5.78 -13.44 -19.52
N GLU A 113 -6.04 -12.49 -20.43
CA GLU A 113 -4.98 -11.83 -21.21
C GLU A 113 -4.15 -10.85 -20.38
N VAL A 114 -4.81 -9.97 -19.61
CA VAL A 114 -4.12 -8.91 -18.86
C VAL A 114 -3.73 -9.32 -17.43
N LYS A 115 -4.15 -10.52 -16.98
CA LYS A 115 -3.91 -11.06 -15.62
C LYS A 115 -4.39 -10.11 -14.51
N VAL A 116 -5.48 -9.38 -14.77
CA VAL A 116 -6.12 -8.46 -13.82
C VAL A 116 -7.40 -9.11 -13.27
N PRO A 117 -7.69 -9.01 -11.95
CA PRO A 117 -8.91 -9.57 -11.39
C PRO A 117 -10.19 -9.06 -12.06
N LEU A 118 -11.17 -9.95 -12.27
CA LEU A 118 -12.45 -9.65 -12.92
C LEU A 118 -13.14 -8.40 -12.34
N LYS A 119 -13.20 -8.29 -11.00
CA LYS A 119 -13.78 -7.15 -10.29
C LYS A 119 -13.14 -5.81 -10.69
N THR A 120 -11.83 -5.81 -10.91
CA THR A 120 -11.09 -4.61 -11.31
C THR A 120 -11.42 -4.22 -12.74
N ILE A 121 -11.54 -5.19 -13.65
CA ILE A 121 -11.92 -4.98 -15.05
C ILE A 121 -13.32 -4.40 -15.14
N TYR A 122 -14.32 -5.01 -14.47
CA TYR A 122 -15.68 -4.48 -14.42
C TYR A 122 -15.72 -3.03 -13.94
N ARG A 123 -14.97 -2.72 -12.88
CA ARG A 123 -14.90 -1.35 -12.34
C ARG A 123 -14.31 -0.38 -13.36
N TRP A 124 -13.23 -0.75 -14.05
CA TRP A 124 -12.61 0.11 -15.07
C TRP A 124 -13.51 0.36 -16.28
N LEU A 125 -14.20 -0.67 -16.78
CA LEU A 125 -15.13 -0.52 -17.90
C LEU A 125 -16.35 0.34 -17.52
N LYS A 126 -16.86 0.20 -16.30
CA LYS A 126 -17.94 1.06 -15.77
C LYS A 126 -17.50 2.54 -15.73
N GLU A 127 -16.32 2.81 -15.16
CA GLU A 127 -15.74 4.16 -15.12
C GLU A 127 -15.57 4.76 -16.52
N GLU A 128 -15.22 3.93 -17.52
CA GLU A 128 -15.04 4.39 -18.90
C GLU A 128 -16.37 4.76 -19.56
N ARG A 129 -17.42 3.95 -19.37
CA ARG A 129 -18.76 4.22 -19.90
C ARG A 129 -19.33 5.53 -19.36
N MET A 130 -19.11 5.81 -18.07
CA MET A 130 -19.57 7.05 -17.42
C MET A 130 -18.87 8.31 -17.92
N LYS A 131 -17.71 8.20 -18.57
CA LYS A 131 -16.99 9.34 -19.16
C LYS A 131 -17.39 9.63 -20.61
N ALA A 132 -18.00 8.64 -21.27
CA ALA A 132 -18.46 8.76 -22.64
C ALA A 132 -19.90 9.31 -22.74
N THR A 133 -20.53 9.57 -21.59
CA THR A 133 -21.85 10.21 -21.42
C THR A 133 -21.62 11.64 -20.94
#